data_AF-A0A970EUH6-F1
#
_entry.id   AF-A0A970EUH6-F1
#
_cell.length_a   1.000
_cell.length_b   1.000
_cell.length_c   1.000
_cell.angle_alpha   90.00
_cell.angle_beta   90.00
_cell.angle_gamma   90.00
#
_symmetry.space_group_name_H-M   'P 1'
#
loop_
_entity.id
_entity.type
_entity.pdbx_description
1 polymer ?
#
loop_
_entity_poly.entity_id
_entity_poly.type
_entity_poly.pdbx_seq_one_letter_code
_entity_poly.pdbx_strand_id
1 'polypeptide(L)'
;MSGSKINFSIIEIVILCLKPAKSCHGTARTTADFTGSEDYVFHADGGFSWVAPYLAGSYALRVQVKPDITPEKFWITAMQIASEQTFYIHNAQTVANAQKPEASKFWHVTDPVALMEALKER
;
A
#
# COMPACT_ATOMS: atom_id res chain seq x y z
N MET A 1 -24.45 -10.81 -18.84
CA MET A 1 -23.70 -9.97 -17.87
C MET A 1 -22.53 -10.80 -17.36
N SER A 2 -21.39 -10.72 -18.07
CA SER A 2 -20.17 -11.44 -17.70
C SER A 2 -19.41 -10.59 -16.68
N GLY A 3 -19.39 -11.03 -15.43
CA GLY A 3 -18.65 -10.37 -14.36
C GLY A 3 -17.16 -10.64 -14.53
N SER A 4 -16.42 -9.64 -15.03
CA SER A 4 -14.96 -9.66 -15.05
C SER A 4 -14.45 -9.72 -13.61
N LYS A 5 -14.00 -10.90 -13.18
CA LYS A 5 -13.25 -11.08 -11.95
C LYS A 5 -11.91 -10.37 -12.14
N ILE A 6 -11.77 -9.19 -11.53
CA ILE A 6 -10.47 -8.53 -11.40
C ILE A 6 -9.63 -9.45 -10.50
N ASN A 7 -8.55 -9.98 -11.07
CA ASN A 7 -7.62 -10.86 -10.37
C ASN A 7 -6.66 -9.98 -9.55
N PHE A 8 -6.87 -9.90 -8.24
CA PHE A 8 -6.15 -9.03 -7.30
C PHE A 8 -4.74 -9.51 -6.92
N SER A 9 -4.13 -10.43 -7.67
CA SER A 9 -2.85 -11.05 -7.30
C SER A 9 -1.58 -10.17 -7.47
N ILE A 10 -1.68 -8.85 -7.64
CA ILE A 10 -0.51 -7.94 -7.69
C ILE A 10 -0.74 -6.67 -6.87
N ILE A 11 -1.29 -6.79 -5.66
CA ILE A 11 -1.30 -5.68 -4.68
C ILE A 11 -0.48 -6.11 -3.47
N GLU A 12 0.84 -6.19 -3.67
CA GLU A 12 1.77 -6.24 -2.55
C GLU A 12 1.84 -4.85 -1.91
N ILE A 13 1.09 -4.72 -0.82
CA ILE A 13 1.56 -4.20 0.48
C ILE A 13 2.27 -2.81 0.40
N VAL A 14 1.48 -1.74 0.43
CA VAL A 14 1.95 -0.43 0.92
C VAL A 14 1.54 -0.29 2.38
N ILE A 15 2.46 -0.70 3.27
CA ILE A 15 2.33 -0.55 4.71
C ILE A 15 2.55 0.91 5.08
N LEU A 16 1.47 1.58 5.44
CA LEU A 16 1.49 2.89 6.09
C LEU A 16 2.18 2.76 7.44
N CYS A 17 3.30 3.45 7.61
CA CYS A 17 3.87 3.80 8.90
C CYS A 17 3.39 5.23 9.20
N LEU A 18 2.85 5.51 10.39
CA LEU A 18 2.48 6.86 10.81
C LEU A 18 3.14 7.19 12.15
N LYS A 19 4.49 7.26 12.22
CA LYS A 19 5.29 8.03 13.20
C LYS A 19 6.76 8.18 12.73
N PRO A 20 7.50 9.21 13.20
CA PRO A 20 8.84 9.51 12.70
C PRO A 20 9.88 8.63 13.40
N ALA A 21 10.16 7.44 12.88
CA ALA A 21 11.36 6.70 13.27
C ALA A 21 11.70 5.58 12.28
N LYS A 22 12.84 5.77 11.58
CA LYS A 22 13.62 4.77 10.85
C LYS A 22 13.00 4.31 9.53
N SER A 23 13.84 4.21 8.49
CA SER A 23 13.47 4.04 7.08
C SER A 23 12.39 2.97 6.87
N CYS A 24 11.40 3.29 6.04
CA CYS A 24 10.40 2.35 5.52
C CYS A 24 11.03 1.37 4.52
N HIS A 25 11.87 0.46 5.04
CA HIS A 25 12.40 -0.67 4.30
C HIS A 25 11.24 -1.58 3.89
N GLY A 26 11.03 -1.75 2.59
CA GLY A 26 9.93 -2.55 2.04
C GLY A 26 9.09 -1.83 0.98
N THR A 27 9.49 -0.62 0.57
CA THR A 27 8.78 0.12 -0.47
C THR A 27 9.47 0.02 -1.83
N ALA A 28 9.79 -1.20 -2.28
CA ALA A 28 10.20 -1.40 -3.67
C ALA A 28 9.01 -1.11 -4.62
N ARG A 29 9.25 -0.48 -5.77
CA ARG A 29 8.22 -0.17 -6.77
C ARG A 29 8.83 0.20 -8.12
N THR A 30 8.04 0.06 -9.17
CA THR A 30 8.36 0.58 -10.50
C THR A 30 7.45 1.77 -10.82
N THR A 31 8.02 2.89 -11.25
CA THR A 31 7.27 4.08 -11.68
C THR A 31 7.71 4.50 -13.08
N ALA A 32 6.94 5.36 -13.74
CA ALA A 32 7.44 6.04 -14.94
C ALA A 32 8.73 6.81 -14.60
N ASP A 33 9.70 6.77 -15.50
CA ASP A 33 10.93 7.55 -15.38
C ASP A 33 10.73 8.95 -15.98
N PHE A 34 11.49 9.92 -15.50
CA PHE A 34 11.50 11.28 -16.04
C PHE A 34 12.38 11.39 -17.30
N THR A 35 13.14 10.35 -17.64
CA THR A 35 14.08 10.34 -18.78
C THR A 35 13.39 10.17 -20.14
N GLY A 36 12.21 9.58 -20.18
CA GLY A 36 11.50 9.28 -21.43
C GLY A 36 10.04 8.90 -21.18
N SER A 37 9.18 9.14 -22.18
CA SER A 37 7.73 8.92 -22.05
C SER A 37 7.31 7.45 -21.94
N GLU A 38 8.20 6.54 -22.34
CA GLU A 38 7.99 5.08 -22.29
C GLU A 38 8.93 4.40 -21.28
N ASP A 39 9.71 5.18 -20.54
CA ASP A 39 10.72 4.67 -19.63
C ASP A 39 10.09 4.40 -18.25
N TYR A 40 10.58 3.34 -17.59
CA TYR A 40 10.20 2.98 -16.24
C TYR A 40 11.44 2.74 -15.39
N VAL A 41 11.40 3.21 -14.15
CA VAL A 41 12.47 3.06 -13.17
C VAL A 41 12.00 2.22 -12.00
N PHE A 42 12.86 1.29 -11.57
CA PHE A 42 12.65 0.52 -10.36
C PHE A 42 13.38 1.18 -9.18
N HIS A 43 12.61 1.56 -8.17
CA HIS A 43 13.11 2.01 -6.89
C HIS A 43 13.08 0.83 -5.92
N ALA A 44 14.25 0.38 -5.46
CA ALA A 44 14.37 -0.69 -4.48
C ALA A 44 14.00 -0.26 -3.05
N ASP A 45 13.92 1.06 -2.82
CA ASP A 45 13.55 1.67 -1.56
C ASP A 45 12.72 2.94 -1.81
N GLY A 46 12.04 3.43 -0.78
CA GLY A 46 11.14 4.58 -0.89
C GLY A 46 10.99 5.33 0.42
N GLY A 47 10.54 6.58 0.32
CA GLY A 47 10.18 7.44 1.44
C GLY A 47 8.67 7.61 1.64
N PHE A 48 8.33 8.31 2.71
CA PHE A 48 6.94 8.65 3.09
C PHE A 48 6.14 9.36 1.99
N SER A 49 6.82 10.09 1.09
CA SER A 49 6.19 10.77 -0.04
C SER A 49 5.40 9.83 -0.95
N TRP A 50 5.77 8.54 -1.00
CA TRP A 50 5.09 7.53 -1.81
C TRP A 50 3.77 7.02 -1.23
N VAL A 51 3.45 7.38 0.01
CA VAL A 51 2.14 7.08 0.60
C VAL A 51 1.03 7.87 -0.10
N ALA A 52 1.28 9.15 -0.38
CA ALA A 52 0.31 10.03 -1.00
C ALA A 52 -0.22 9.51 -2.37
N PRO A 53 0.63 9.11 -3.34
CA PRO A 53 0.14 8.58 -4.61
C PRO A 53 -0.61 7.24 -4.47
N TYR A 54 -0.24 6.40 -3.49
CA TYR A 54 -0.96 5.14 -3.25
C TYR A 54 -2.39 5.38 -2.75
N LEU A 55 -2.55 6.29 -1.77
CA LEU A 55 -3.87 6.67 -1.26
C LEU A 55 -4.71 7.39 -2.31
N ALA A 56 -4.10 8.27 -3.10
CA ALA A 56 -4.78 8.96 -4.20
C ALA A 56 -5.29 7.97 -5.26
N GLY A 57 -4.46 6.99 -5.65
CA GLY A 57 -4.86 5.93 -6.58
C GLY A 57 -5.98 5.06 -6.02
N SER A 58 -5.89 4.67 -4.74
CA SER A 58 -6.94 3.90 -4.06
C SER A 58 -8.27 4.66 -3.99
N TYR A 59 -8.23 5.97 -3.71
CA TYR A 59 -9.41 6.82 -3.75
C TYR A 59 -10.00 6.91 -5.17
N ALA A 60 -9.16 7.13 -6.18
CA ALA A 60 -9.60 7.19 -7.57
C ALA A 60 -10.28 5.87 -8.03
N LEU A 61 -9.72 4.72 -7.65
CA LEU A 61 -10.35 3.41 -7.90
C LEU A 61 -11.71 3.28 -7.21
N ARG A 62 -11.85 3.84 -6.00
CA ARG A 62 -13.15 3.81 -5.31
C ARG A 62 -14.17 4.70 -6.00
N VAL A 63 -13.78 5.90 -6.46
CA VAL A 63 -14.64 6.83 -7.19
C VAL A 63 -15.22 6.18 -8.45
N GLN A 64 -14.47 5.31 -9.14
CA GLN A 64 -14.99 4.57 -10.30
C GLN A 64 -16.20 3.68 -9.97
N VAL A 65 -16.28 3.17 -8.73
CA VAL A 65 -17.36 2.28 -8.28
C VAL A 65 -18.44 3.04 -7.49
N LYS A 66 -18.06 4.11 -6.77
CA LYS A 66 -18.95 4.95 -5.96
C LYS A 66 -18.61 6.43 -6.17
N PRO A 67 -19.16 7.09 -7.20
CA PRO A 67 -18.77 8.45 -7.59
C PRO A 67 -19.12 9.54 -6.57
N ASP A 68 -20.08 9.29 -5.67
CA ASP A 68 -20.52 10.19 -4.62
C ASP A 68 -19.64 10.15 -3.35
N ILE A 69 -18.62 9.28 -3.30
CA ILE A 69 -17.73 9.21 -2.14
C ILE A 69 -16.88 10.47 -1.99
N THR A 70 -16.98 11.12 -0.83
CA THR A 70 -16.13 12.27 -0.52
C THR A 70 -14.74 11.83 -0.04
N PRO A 71 -13.69 12.64 -0.26
CA PRO A 71 -12.35 12.38 0.28
C PRO A 71 -12.35 12.18 1.80
N GLU A 72 -13.16 12.95 2.54
CA GLU A 72 -13.25 12.87 4.00
C GLU A 72 -13.81 11.52 4.44
N LYS A 73 -14.87 11.03 3.77
CA LYS A 73 -15.47 9.74 4.09
C LYS A 73 -14.50 8.60 3.84
N PHE A 74 -13.76 8.67 2.73
CA PHE A 74 -12.70 7.71 2.41
C PHE A 74 -11.61 7.71 3.50
N TRP A 75 -11.08 8.90 3.83
CA TRP A 75 -10.01 9.06 4.80
C TRP A 75 -10.39 8.58 6.20
N ILE A 76 -11.56 8.97 6.70
CA ILE A 76 -12.06 8.54 8.03
C ILE A 76 -12.21 7.02 8.06
N THR A 77 -12.76 6.44 6.99
CA THR A 77 -12.97 4.98 6.91
C THR A 77 -11.62 4.25 6.90
N ALA A 78 -10.66 4.71 6.11
CA ALA A 78 -9.30 4.16 6.08
C ALA A 78 -8.65 4.19 7.47
N MET A 79 -8.73 5.32 8.16
CA MET A 79 -8.20 5.46 9.53
C MET A 79 -8.89 4.55 10.55
N GLN A 80 -10.20 4.34 10.43
CA GLN A 80 -10.98 3.49 11.34
C GLN A 80 -10.63 2.02 11.24
N ILE A 81 -10.33 1.53 10.04
CA ILE A 81 -10.04 0.11 9.80
C ILE A 81 -8.54 -0.20 9.81
N ALA A 82 -7.70 0.84 9.79
CA ALA A 82 -6.26 0.67 9.82
C ALA A 82 -5.84 -0.08 11.08
N SER A 83 -5.03 -1.13 10.91
CA SER A 83 -4.68 -2.06 11.98
C SER A 83 -3.18 -2.06 12.26
N GLU A 84 -2.81 -2.51 13.46
CA GLU A 84 -1.43 -2.88 13.75
C GLU A 84 -1.14 -4.21 13.05
N GLN A 85 0.00 -4.28 12.36
CA GLN A 85 0.45 -5.50 11.68
C GLN A 85 1.91 -5.78 12.03
N THR A 86 2.22 -7.05 12.23
CA THR A 86 3.59 -7.53 12.45
C THR A 86 4.07 -8.25 11.20
N PHE A 87 5.19 -7.80 10.64
CA PHE A 87 5.83 -8.42 9.49
C PHE A 87 7.16 -9.03 9.89
N TYR A 88 7.45 -10.21 9.37
CA TYR A 88 8.73 -10.88 9.53
C TYR A 88 9.60 -10.53 8.32
N ILE A 89 10.60 -9.67 8.55
CA ILE A 89 11.44 -9.14 7.48
C ILE A 89 12.66 -10.05 7.29
N HIS A 90 12.83 -10.49 6.05
CA HIS A 90 14.05 -11.14 5.58
C HIS A 90 14.92 -10.07 4.90
N ASN A 91 16.15 -9.90 5.37
CA ASN A 91 17.16 -9.09 4.69
C ASN A 91 18.24 -10.00 4.10
N ALA A 92 19.12 -9.43 3.27
CA ALA A 92 20.16 -10.21 2.59
C ALA A 92 21.01 -11.04 3.57
N GLN A 93 21.29 -10.49 4.76
CA GLN A 93 22.07 -11.16 5.80
C GLN A 93 21.29 -12.28 6.49
N THR A 94 20.00 -12.10 6.81
CA THR A 94 19.20 -13.16 7.45
C THR A 94 18.94 -14.32 6.50
N VAL A 95 18.77 -14.04 5.20
CA VAL A 95 18.68 -15.08 4.17
C VAL A 95 20.01 -15.80 4.00
N ALA A 96 21.11 -15.07 3.82
CA ALA A 96 22.44 -15.65 3.58
C ALA A 96 22.94 -16.49 4.76
N ASN A 97 22.59 -16.11 5.99
CA ASN A 97 23.04 -16.79 7.21
C ASN A 97 22.01 -17.77 7.79
N ALA A 98 20.91 -18.04 7.08
CA ALA A 98 19.77 -18.85 7.58
C ALA A 98 19.26 -18.38 8.97
N GLN A 99 19.37 -17.08 9.24
CA GLN A 99 18.96 -16.47 10.50
C GLN A 99 17.44 -16.30 10.50
N LYS A 100 16.81 -16.43 11.67
CA LYS A 100 15.38 -16.14 11.81
C LYS A 100 15.07 -14.70 11.38
N PRO A 101 13.95 -14.46 10.66
CA PRO A 101 13.56 -13.12 10.25
C PRO A 101 13.26 -12.23 11.46
N GLU A 102 13.53 -10.93 11.30
CA GLU A 102 13.26 -9.95 12.34
C GLU A 102 11.78 -9.54 12.31
N ALA A 103 11.13 -9.56 13.47
CA ALA A 103 9.74 -9.10 13.59
C ALA A 103 9.72 -7.57 13.68
N SER A 104 9.09 -6.92 12.71
CA SER A 104 8.85 -5.47 12.69
C SER A 104 7.36 -5.18 12.81
N LYS A 105 7.02 -4.24 13.68
CA LYS A 105 5.64 -3.80 13.92
C LYS A 105 5.34 -2.50 13.21
N PHE A 106 4.22 -2.47 12.51
CA PHE A 106 3.74 -1.30 11.79
C PHE A 106 2.34 -0.93 12.27
N TRP A 107 2.11 0.36 12.40
CA TRP A 107 0.88 0.94 12.92
C TRP A 107 0.14 1.62 11.80
N HIS A 108 -1.20 1.50 11.79
CA HIS A 108 -2.09 2.10 10.80
C HIS A 108 -1.92 1.52 9.39
N VAL A 109 -1.71 0.21 9.31
CA VAL A 109 -1.68 -0.51 8.02
C VAL A 109 -3.10 -0.63 7.50
N THR A 110 -3.34 -0.07 6.31
CA THR A 110 -4.64 -0.13 5.65
C THR A 110 -4.63 -1.25 4.62
N ASP A 111 -5.50 -2.24 4.81
CA ASP A 111 -5.76 -3.26 3.81
C ASP A 111 -6.68 -2.67 2.72
N PRO A 112 -6.23 -2.56 1.45
CA PRO A 112 -7.02 -1.99 0.38
C PRO A 112 -8.28 -2.82 0.08
N VAL A 113 -8.26 -4.14 0.26
CA VAL A 113 -9.44 -4.98 0.06
C VAL A 113 -10.46 -4.69 1.16
N ALA A 114 -10.04 -4.75 2.44
CA ALA A 114 -10.91 -4.41 3.56
C ALA A 114 -11.45 -2.97 3.47
N LEU A 115 -10.65 -2.02 2.98
CA LEU A 115 -11.08 -0.65 2.73
C LEU A 115 -12.17 -0.58 1.67
N MET A 116 -11.97 -1.24 0.53
CA MET A 116 -12.96 -1.28 -0.53
C MET A 116 -14.25 -1.96 -0.06
N GLU A 117 -14.18 -3.05 0.70
CA GLU A 117 -15.35 -3.71 1.30
C GLU A 117 -16.08 -2.78 2.29
N ALA A 118 -15.35 -2.13 3.20
CA ALA A 118 -15.94 -1.21 4.19
C ALA A 118 -16.70 -0.04 3.54
N LEU A 119 -16.35 0.30 2.30
CA LEU A 119 -16.95 1.37 1.53
C LEU A 119 -18.09 0.91 0.60
N LYS A 120 -18.36 -0.41 0.45
CA LYS A 120 -19.27 -0.93 -0.58
C LYS A 120 -20.74 -0.52 -0.42
N GLU A 121 -21.27 -0.39 0.79
CA GLU A 121 -22.73 -0.19 1.00
C GLU A 121 -23.08 0.75 2.16
N ARG A 122 -22.16 1.65 2.56
CA ARG A 122 -22.42 2.69 3.57
C ARG A 122 -22.72 4.04 2.95
#